data_AF-A0A918K9W6-F1
#
_entry.id   AF-A0A918K9W6-F1
#
_cell.length_a   1.000
_cell.length_b   1.000
_cell.length_c   1.000
_cell.angle_alpha   90.00
_cell.angle_beta   90.00
_cell.angle_gamma   90.00
#
_symmetry.space_group_name_H-M   'P 1'
#
loop_
_entity.id
_entity.type
_entity.pdbx_description
1 polymer ?
#
loop_
_entity_poly.entity_id
_entity_poly.type
_entity_poly.pdbx_seq_one_letter_code
_entity_poly.pdbx_strand_id
1 'polypeptide(L)'
;MASRFTELVVDCHDPERLAQFWCAVLDFEVIDRGEGKVEIGSWEPTVEEVRARQMPPTVVFIRVPEGKTAKNRLHLDVSPIDRGTDDEVARLLSLGATRVDVGQGPGRSWVVMADPEGNEFDVLRSLAPHSGTGPTG
;
A
#
# COMPACT_ATOMS: atom_id res chain seq x y z
N MET A 1 -19.34 -21.54 -7.63
CA MET A 1 -18.51 -21.08 -6.50
C MET A 1 -17.70 -19.88 -6.97
N ALA A 2 -17.46 -18.90 -6.11
CA ALA A 2 -16.65 -17.73 -6.44
C ALA A 2 -15.21 -17.91 -5.91
N SER A 3 -14.23 -17.43 -6.67
CA SER A 3 -12.83 -17.32 -6.24
C SER A 3 -12.69 -16.37 -5.04
N ARG A 4 -11.52 -16.38 -4.39
CA ARG A 4 -11.13 -15.43 -3.35
C ARG A 4 -9.96 -14.61 -3.87
N PHE A 5 -9.92 -13.32 -3.55
CA PHE A 5 -8.72 -12.52 -3.75
C PHE A 5 -7.83 -12.68 -2.51
N THR A 6 -6.76 -13.45 -2.63
CA THR A 6 -5.94 -13.86 -1.48
C THR A 6 -4.70 -12.99 -1.30
N GLU A 7 -4.04 -12.66 -2.40
CA GLU A 7 -2.75 -11.96 -2.38
C GLU A 7 -2.63 -11.04 -3.60
N LEU A 8 -1.96 -9.91 -3.41
CA LEU A 8 -1.46 -9.07 -4.49
C LEU A 8 0.06 -9.25 -4.59
N VAL A 9 0.53 -9.64 -5.78
CA VAL A 9 1.95 -9.82 -6.03
C VAL A 9 2.52 -8.57 -6.70
N VAL A 10 3.66 -8.11 -6.19
CA VAL A 10 4.42 -6.96 -6.70
C VAL A 10 5.83 -7.43 -7.03
N ASP A 11 6.19 -7.34 -8.31
CA ASP A 11 7.55 -7.57 -8.79
C ASP A 11 8.46 -6.43 -8.32
N CYS A 12 9.65 -6.77 -7.84
CA CYS A 12 10.61 -5.82 -7.29
C CYS A 12 12.05 -6.33 -7.40
N HIS A 13 13.02 -5.47 -7.15
CA HIS A 13 14.44 -5.82 -7.06
C HIS A 13 14.81 -6.27 -5.63
N ASP A 14 14.30 -5.60 -4.61
CA ASP A 14 14.58 -5.83 -3.19
C ASP A 14 13.30 -6.05 -2.36
N PRO A 15 12.84 -7.32 -2.23
CA PRO A 15 11.65 -7.67 -1.47
C PRO A 15 11.67 -7.21 -0.01
N GLU A 16 12.83 -7.25 0.65
CA GLU A 16 12.94 -6.86 2.07
C GLU A 16 12.77 -5.35 2.24
N ARG A 17 13.34 -4.56 1.33
CA ARG A 17 13.19 -3.10 1.35
C ARG A 17 11.74 -2.68 1.12
N LEU A 18 11.06 -3.29 0.15
CA LEU A 18 9.65 -2.99 -0.08
C LEU A 18 8.76 -3.49 1.05
N ALA A 19 9.01 -4.69 1.59
CA ALA A 19 8.27 -5.19 2.74
C ALA A 19 8.39 -4.25 3.95
N GLN A 20 9.60 -3.78 4.28
CA GLN A 20 9.81 -2.82 5.38
C GLN A 20 9.04 -1.52 5.17
N PHE A 21 9.09 -0.97 3.94
CA PHE A 21 8.34 0.23 3.59
C PHE A 21 6.83 -0.01 3.77
N TRP A 22 6.28 -1.04 3.13
CA TRP A 22 4.84 -1.30 3.11
C TRP A 22 4.28 -1.78 4.46
N CYS A 23 5.05 -2.48 5.28
CA CYS A 23 4.73 -2.72 6.69
C CYS A 23 4.51 -1.41 7.45
N ALA A 24 5.43 -0.44 7.29
CA ALA A 24 5.31 0.86 7.94
C ALA A 24 4.18 1.74 7.36
N VAL A 25 3.76 1.51 6.11
CA VAL A 25 2.61 2.21 5.50
C VAL A 25 1.28 1.64 6.01
N LEU A 26 1.15 0.31 6.03
CA LEU A 26 -0.13 -0.38 6.21
C LEU A 26 -0.36 -0.90 7.63
N ASP A 27 0.62 -0.76 8.53
CA ASP A 27 0.65 -1.43 9.84
C ASP A 27 0.52 -2.96 9.68
N PHE A 28 1.21 -3.49 8.66
CA PHE A 28 1.29 -4.92 8.38
C PHE A 28 2.56 -5.51 8.98
N GLU A 29 2.56 -6.81 9.19
CA GLU A 29 3.74 -7.57 9.62
C GLU A 29 4.21 -8.50 8.50
N VAL A 30 5.48 -8.90 8.54
CA VAL A 30 6.00 -9.94 7.66
C VAL A 30 5.51 -11.30 8.17
N ILE A 31 4.73 -11.99 7.35
CA ILE A 31 4.10 -13.27 7.71
C ILE A 31 4.80 -14.48 7.07
N ASP A 32 5.49 -14.27 5.94
CA ASP A 32 6.29 -15.31 5.29
C ASP A 32 7.56 -14.73 4.66
N ARG A 33 8.63 -15.54 4.66
CA ARG A 33 9.87 -15.28 3.94
C ARG A 33 10.26 -16.53 3.16
N GLY A 34 10.37 -16.37 1.85
CA GLY A 34 10.81 -17.42 0.94
C GLY A 34 12.05 -17.03 0.16
N GLU A 35 12.56 -17.95 -0.65
CA GLU A 35 13.67 -17.65 -1.56
C GLU A 35 13.26 -16.56 -2.57
N GLY A 36 13.84 -15.37 -2.41
CA GLY A 36 13.56 -14.23 -3.29
C GLY A 36 12.18 -13.59 -3.11
N LYS A 37 11.44 -13.89 -2.02
CA LYS A 37 10.14 -13.25 -1.75
C LYS A 37 9.93 -12.90 -0.29
N VAL A 38 9.13 -11.88 -0.04
CA VAL A 38 8.63 -11.52 1.31
C VAL A 38 7.14 -11.25 1.21
N GLU A 39 6.34 -11.83 2.11
CA GLU A 39 4.90 -11.60 2.20
C GLU A 39 4.54 -10.86 3.47
N ILE A 40 3.67 -9.86 3.33
CA ILE A 40 3.18 -9.03 4.44
C ILE A 40 1.66 -9.09 4.53
N GLY A 41 1.13 -8.98 5.75
CA GLY A 41 -0.31 -9.00 5.99
C GLY A 41 -0.67 -8.40 7.34
N SER A 42 -1.95 -8.04 7.50
CA SER A 42 -2.53 -7.70 8.82
C SER A 42 -2.92 -8.95 9.63
N TRP A 43 -2.68 -10.15 9.08
CA TRP A 43 -3.05 -11.45 9.63
C TRP A 43 -2.32 -12.57 8.86
N GLU A 44 -2.24 -13.77 9.44
CA GLU A 44 -1.68 -14.97 8.80
C GLU A 44 -2.80 -15.83 8.20
N PRO A 45 -2.82 -16.07 6.87
CA PRO A 45 -3.93 -16.77 6.22
C PRO A 45 -4.04 -18.27 6.54
N THR A 46 -5.24 -18.71 6.96
CA THR A 46 -5.61 -20.14 7.00
C THR A 46 -6.59 -20.52 5.89
N VAL A 47 -6.52 -21.76 5.41
CA VAL A 47 -7.40 -22.27 4.35
C VAL A 47 -8.87 -22.22 4.78
N GLU A 48 -9.14 -22.52 6.04
CA GLU A 48 -10.48 -22.52 6.62
C GLU A 48 -11.10 -21.11 6.60
N GLU A 49 -10.36 -20.09 7.01
CA GLU A 49 -10.85 -18.70 7.05
C GLU A 49 -11.06 -18.12 5.65
N VAL A 50 -10.11 -18.33 4.73
CA VAL A 50 -10.21 -17.91 3.33
C VAL A 50 -11.40 -18.60 2.64
N ARG A 51 -11.65 -19.88 2.95
CA ARG A 51 -12.81 -20.60 2.41
C ARG A 51 -14.12 -20.03 2.94
N ALA A 52 -14.18 -19.72 4.23
CA ALA A 52 -15.39 -19.24 4.90
C ALA A 52 -15.86 -17.87 4.38
N ARG A 53 -14.95 -16.93 4.10
CA ARG A 53 -15.30 -15.58 3.62
C ARG A 53 -14.14 -14.88 2.89
N GLN A 54 -14.43 -13.77 2.23
CA GLN A 54 -13.38 -12.88 1.75
C GLN A 54 -12.67 -12.22 2.94
N MET A 55 -11.33 -12.29 2.93
CA MET A 55 -10.44 -11.67 3.91
C MET A 55 -9.61 -10.56 3.25
N PRO A 56 -8.99 -9.64 4.01
CA PRO A 56 -8.04 -8.70 3.43
C PRO A 56 -6.90 -9.46 2.72
N PRO A 57 -6.57 -9.11 1.47
CA PRO A 57 -5.47 -9.76 0.77
C PRO A 57 -4.13 -9.40 1.42
N THR A 58 -3.18 -10.33 1.35
CA THR A 58 -1.77 -10.07 1.68
C THR A 58 -1.07 -9.39 0.50
N VAL A 59 0.14 -8.87 0.73
CA VAL A 59 0.99 -8.32 -0.34
C VAL A 59 2.28 -9.12 -0.38
N VAL A 60 2.63 -9.64 -1.56
CA VAL A 60 3.83 -10.45 -1.78
C VAL A 60 4.78 -9.68 -2.68
N PHE A 61 5.99 -9.43 -2.20
CA PHE A 61 7.08 -8.85 -2.98
C PHE A 61 7.95 -9.97 -3.53
N ILE A 62 8.08 -10.07 -4.86
CA ILE A 62 8.88 -11.11 -5.53
C ILE A 62 10.05 -10.46 -6.25
N ARG A 63 11.25 -11.00 -6.02
CA ARG A 63 12.47 -10.55 -6.69
C ARG A 63 12.44 -10.96 -8.16
N VAL A 64 12.55 -9.98 -9.03
CA VAL A 64 12.79 -10.16 -10.48
C VAL A 64 14.06 -9.40 -10.89
N PRO A 65 14.80 -9.88 -11.92
CA PRO A 65 16.00 -9.18 -12.39
C PRO A 65 15.69 -7.93 -13.23
N GLU A 66 14.49 -7.83 -13.79
CA GLU A 66 14.08 -6.69 -14.62
C GLU A 66 13.70 -5.47 -13.77
N GLY A 67 14.12 -4.29 -14.24
CA GLY A 67 13.60 -3.03 -13.69
C GLY A 67 12.21 -2.70 -14.26
N LYS A 68 11.49 -1.81 -13.57
CA LYS A 68 10.22 -1.25 -14.04
C LYS A 68 10.41 -0.50 -15.37
N THR A 69 9.65 -0.89 -16.39
CA THR A 69 9.76 -0.31 -17.76
C THR A 69 8.58 0.58 -18.16
N ALA A 70 7.46 0.50 -17.43
CA ALA A 70 6.25 1.27 -17.70
C ALA A 70 5.53 1.63 -16.39
N LYS A 71 4.49 2.46 -16.48
CA LYS A 71 3.60 2.75 -15.35
C LYS A 71 2.90 1.47 -14.88
N ASN A 72 2.71 1.34 -13.56
CA ASN A 72 1.90 0.26 -13.02
C ASN A 72 0.45 0.34 -13.53
N ARG A 73 -0.11 -0.82 -13.89
CA ARG A 73 -1.52 -0.96 -14.32
C ARG A 73 -2.48 -1.08 -13.15
N LEU A 74 -1.96 -1.50 -12.00
CA LEU A 74 -2.64 -1.57 -10.72
C LEU A 74 -1.97 -0.57 -9.78
N HIS A 75 -2.75 0.01 -8.88
CA HIS A 75 -2.31 0.99 -7.91
C HIS A 75 -2.96 0.66 -6.57
N LEU A 76 -2.19 0.86 -5.50
CA LEU A 76 -2.67 0.75 -4.14
C LEU A 76 -3.12 2.13 -3.67
N ASP A 77 -4.36 2.21 -3.21
CA ASP A 77 -4.92 3.44 -2.67
C ASP A 77 -4.92 3.34 -1.14
N VAL A 78 -4.21 4.26 -0.49
CA VAL A 78 -4.11 4.31 0.98
C VAL A 78 -4.74 5.59 1.51
N SER A 79 -5.32 5.52 2.70
CA SER A 79 -5.89 6.68 3.39
C SER A 79 -5.38 6.74 4.82
N PRO A 80 -4.76 7.85 5.27
CA PRO A 80 -4.34 7.97 6.65
C PRO A 80 -5.55 7.96 7.59
N ILE A 81 -5.43 7.26 8.71
CA ILE A 81 -6.55 7.08 9.66
C ILE A 81 -6.45 7.94 10.91
N ASP A 82 -5.30 8.58 11.15
CA ASP A 82 -4.98 9.29 12.39
C ASP A 82 -4.41 10.70 12.17
N ARG A 83 -4.16 11.09 10.91
CA ARG A 83 -3.51 12.36 10.52
C ARG A 83 -4.05 12.90 9.20
N GLY A 84 -3.71 14.16 8.90
CA GLY A 84 -4.03 14.77 7.61
C GLY A 84 -3.28 14.13 6.44
N THR A 85 -3.82 14.26 5.23
CA THR A 85 -3.17 13.75 3.99
C THR A 85 -1.77 14.34 3.80
N ASP A 86 -1.57 15.64 4.05
CA ASP A 86 -0.26 16.28 3.88
C ASP A 86 0.79 15.77 4.88
N ASP A 87 0.38 15.52 6.14
CA ASP A 87 1.24 14.95 7.17
C ASP A 87 1.63 13.51 6.84
N GLU A 88 0.70 12.74 6.29
CA GLU A 88 0.98 11.39 5.82
C GLU A 88 1.95 11.39 4.65
N VAL A 89 1.76 12.28 3.68
CA VAL A 89 2.72 12.42 2.58
C VAL A 89 4.11 12.80 3.11
N ALA A 90 4.20 13.71 4.08
CA ALA A 90 5.48 14.04 4.72
C ALA A 90 6.12 12.82 5.42
N ARG A 91 5.33 12.00 6.11
CA ARG A 91 5.78 10.74 6.72
C ARG A 91 6.29 9.76 5.66
N LEU A 92 5.53 9.54 4.59
CA LEU A 92 5.90 8.61 3.52
C LEU A 92 7.21 9.03 2.82
N LEU A 93 7.41 10.33 2.61
CA LEU A 93 8.69 10.85 2.09
C LEU A 93 9.87 10.51 3.03
N SER A 94 9.67 10.59 4.36
CA SER A 94 10.69 10.21 5.34
C SER A 94 11.01 8.70 5.34
N LEU A 95 10.06 7.86 4.90
CA LEU A 95 10.22 6.42 4.71
C LEU A 95 10.86 6.05 3.37
N GLY A 96 11.17 7.04 2.51
CA GLY A 96 11.84 6.83 1.23
C GLY A 96 10.91 6.78 0.02
N ALA A 97 9.62 7.11 0.18
CA ALA A 97 8.75 7.35 -0.96
C ALA A 97 9.11 8.66 -1.69
N THR A 98 8.58 8.83 -2.89
CA THR A 98 8.71 10.08 -3.67
C THR A 98 7.35 10.54 -4.18
N ARG A 99 7.16 11.84 -4.39
CA ARG A 99 5.99 12.34 -5.13
C ARG A 99 6.21 12.14 -6.62
N VAL A 100 5.17 11.69 -7.34
CA VAL A 100 5.23 11.49 -8.79
C VAL A 100 4.05 12.14 -9.52
N ASP A 101 4.24 12.44 -10.79
CA ASP A 101 3.17 12.86 -11.70
C ASP A 101 3.05 11.80 -12.80
N VAL A 102 1.87 11.20 -12.89
CA VAL A 102 1.53 10.17 -13.87
C VAL A 102 0.53 10.69 -14.91
N GLY A 103 0.44 12.01 -15.06
CA GLY A 103 -0.50 12.69 -15.96
C GLY A 103 -1.90 12.84 -15.38
N GLN A 104 -2.05 12.81 -14.05
CA GLN A 104 -3.36 12.87 -13.41
C GLN A 104 -4.07 14.22 -13.58
N GLY A 105 -3.33 15.30 -13.90
CA GLY A 105 -3.86 16.65 -14.11
C GLY A 105 -4.20 17.40 -12.81
N PRO A 106 -4.50 18.71 -12.89
CA PRO A 106 -4.80 19.53 -11.72
C PRO A 106 -6.16 19.17 -11.09
N GLY A 107 -6.31 19.48 -9.80
CA GLY A 107 -7.60 19.37 -9.09
C GLY A 107 -7.97 17.95 -8.62
N ARG A 108 -7.01 17.04 -8.52
CA ARG A 108 -7.23 15.73 -7.89
C ARG A 108 -7.26 15.83 -6.37
N SER A 109 -8.07 14.97 -5.77
CA SER A 109 -8.22 14.86 -4.31
C SER A 109 -7.23 13.89 -3.67
N TRP A 110 -6.25 13.40 -4.42
CA TRP A 110 -5.24 12.44 -3.98
C TRP A 110 -3.85 12.88 -4.44
N VAL A 111 -2.84 12.38 -3.74
CA VAL A 111 -1.43 12.61 -4.05
C VAL A 111 -0.84 11.30 -4.58
N VAL A 112 -0.33 11.33 -5.80
CA VAL A 112 0.38 10.17 -6.37
C VAL A 112 1.80 10.13 -5.79
N MET A 113 2.13 9.01 -5.20
CA MET A 113 3.43 8.71 -4.62
C MET A 113 4.04 7.51 -5.34
N ALA A 114 5.35 7.33 -5.19
CA ALA A 114 6.01 6.10 -5.56
C ALA A 114 6.81 5.56 -4.38
N ASP A 115 6.77 4.25 -4.20
CA ASP A 115 7.55 3.55 -3.18
C ASP A 115 9.07 3.63 -3.47
N PRO A 116 9.94 3.09 -2.60
CA PRO A 116 11.40 3.17 -2.78
C PRO A 116 11.96 2.57 -4.08
N GLU A 117 11.15 1.78 -4.83
CA GLU A 117 11.52 1.22 -6.13
C GLU A 117 10.76 1.86 -7.31
N GLY A 118 9.94 2.88 -7.05
CA GLY A 118 9.25 3.61 -8.10
C GLY A 118 7.88 3.03 -8.49
N ASN A 119 7.31 2.12 -7.68
CA ASN A 119 5.95 1.64 -7.89
C ASN A 119 4.94 2.69 -7.43
N GLU A 120 4.05 3.11 -8.33
CA GLU A 120 3.10 4.17 -8.02
C GLU A 120 1.94 3.69 -7.13
N PHE A 121 1.56 4.52 -6.16
CA PHE A 121 0.42 4.34 -5.27
C PHE A 121 -0.20 5.70 -4.93
N ASP A 122 -1.45 5.72 -4.47
CA ASP A 122 -2.19 6.96 -4.22
C ASP A 122 -2.47 7.17 -2.74
N VAL A 123 -2.12 8.35 -2.23
CA VAL A 123 -2.56 8.81 -0.90
C VAL A 123 -3.85 9.60 -1.08
N LEU A 124 -4.96 9.00 -0.66
CA LEU A 124 -6.28 9.59 -0.75
C LEU A 124 -6.56 10.55 0.41
N ARG A 125 -7.82 10.98 0.54
CA ARG A 125 -8.30 11.79 1.66
C ARG A 125 -8.07 11.08 3.00
N SER A 126 -7.75 11.85 4.02
CA SER A 126 -7.71 11.36 5.39
C SER A 126 -9.07 10.82 5.85
N LEU A 127 -9.02 9.71 6.58
CA LEU A 127 -10.13 9.12 7.33
C LEU A 127 -10.04 9.44 8.82
N ALA A 128 -9.09 10.28 9.23
CA ALA A 128 -8.97 10.72 10.61
C ALA A 128 -10.28 11.38 11.08
N PRO A 129 -10.69 11.18 12.35
CA PRO A 129 -11.84 11.87 12.91
C PRO A 129 -11.67 13.37 12.68
N HIS A 130 -12.64 13.98 12.01
CA HIS A 130 -12.64 15.43 11.90
C HIS A 130 -12.79 15.97 13.31
N SER A 131 -11.88 16.86 13.73
CA SER A 131 -12.05 17.63 14.96
C SER A 131 -13.18 18.64 14.73
N GLY A 132 -14.41 18.16 14.61
CA GLY A 132 -15.58 18.97 14.43
C GLY A 132 -15.96 19.61 15.75
N THR A 133 -15.54 20.86 15.95
CA THR A 133 -16.44 21.83 16.59
C THR A 133 -17.55 22.13 15.58
N GLY A 134 -18.57 21.27 15.56
CA GLY A 134 -19.82 21.58 14.88
C GLY A 134 -20.57 22.68 15.64
N PRO A 135 -21.29 23.60 14.96
CA PRO A 135 -22.05 24.63 15.65
C PRO A 135 -23.23 24.01 16.38
N THR A 136 -23.40 24.38 17.65
CA THR A 136 -24.65 24.18 18.40
C THR A 136 -25.76 24.94 17.68
N GLY A 137 -26.69 24.23 17.06
CA GLY A 137 -27.95 24.74 16.53
C GLY A 137 -29.08 23.83 16.94
#